data_AF-A0A1Y1M6H0-F1
#
_entry.id   AF-A0A1Y1M6H0-F1
#
_cell.length_a   1.000
_cell.length_b   1.000
_cell.length_c   1.000
_cell.angle_alpha   90.00
_cell.angle_beta   90.00
_cell.angle_gamma   90.00
#
_symmetry.space_group_name_H-M   'P 1'
#
loop_
_entity.id
_entity.type
_entity.pdbx_description
1 polymer ?
#
loop_
_entity_poly.entity_id
_entity_poly.type
_entity_poly.pdbx_seq_one_letter_code
_entity_poly.pdbx_strand_id
1 'polypeptide(L)'
;SRGGIRIVKSRSKEAYAINARNLFDENYGLASTQQRKNKDIPEGGSKGVILLDPKQQDRAQEAFEKYIDSILDLLLPAQTPGIKNKLVDLYGKEEILFMGPDENTAD
;
A
#
# COMPACT_ATOMS: atom_id res chain seq x y z
N SER A 1 -4.54 -10.77 2.12
CA SER A 1 -5.48 -9.83 2.79
C SER A 1 -6.19 -8.97 1.75
N ARG A 2 -7.28 -8.29 2.10
CA ARG A 2 -8.06 -7.41 1.21
C ARG A 2 -8.09 -5.97 1.71
N GLY A 3 -7.77 -5.01 0.84
CA GLY A 3 -7.60 -3.63 1.25
C GLY A 3 -7.51 -2.65 0.08
N GLY A 4 -8.04 -1.44 0.28
CA GLY A 4 -7.91 -0.36 -0.70
C GLY A 4 -6.56 0.35 -0.60
N ILE A 5 -6.03 0.84 -1.73
CA ILE A 5 -4.84 1.70 -1.77
C ILE A 5 -5.31 3.15 -1.95
N ARG A 6 -4.87 4.04 -1.05
CA ARG A 6 -5.20 5.47 -1.06
C ARG A 6 -4.01 6.29 -1.55
N ILE A 7 -4.26 7.34 -2.33
CA ILE A 7 -3.23 8.35 -2.63
C ILE A 7 -3.57 9.64 -1.89
N VAL A 8 -2.62 10.13 -1.08
CA VAL A 8 -2.73 11.38 -0.34
C VAL A 8 -1.97 12.48 -1.07
N LYS A 9 -2.72 13.48 -1.56
CA LYS A 9 -2.19 14.69 -2.18
C LYS A 9 -2.08 15.82 -1.16
N SER A 10 -1.03 16.61 -1.23
CA SER A 10 -0.73 17.73 -0.35
C SER A 10 -0.65 19.03 -1.16
N ARG A 11 -1.48 20.02 -0.81
CA ARG A 11 -1.54 21.31 -1.53
C ARG A 11 -0.45 22.30 -1.14
N SER A 12 0.23 22.06 -0.03
CA SER A 12 1.35 22.88 0.47
C SER A 12 2.35 22.03 1.25
N LYS A 13 3.50 22.61 1.59
CA LYS A 13 4.53 21.94 2.42
C LYS A 13 4.02 21.68 3.85
N GLU A 14 3.23 22.59 4.39
CA GLU A 14 2.63 22.47 5.72
C GLU A 14 1.61 21.33 5.74
N ALA A 15 0.76 21.26 4.71
CA ALA A 15 -0.18 20.16 4.54
C ALA A 15 0.54 18.82 4.41
N TYR A 16 1.63 18.76 3.63
CA TYR A 16 2.46 17.56 3.52
C TYR A 16 3.03 17.13 4.87
N ALA A 17 3.58 18.06 5.66
CA ALA A 17 4.15 17.75 6.96
C ALA A 17 3.10 17.22 7.95
N ILE A 18 1.86 17.72 7.89
CA ILE A 18 0.74 17.20 8.69
C ILE A 18 0.36 15.80 8.22
N ASN A 19 0.17 15.61 6.90
CA ASN A 19 -0.18 14.32 6.32
C ASN A 19 0.88 13.26 6.65
N ALA A 20 2.17 13.59 6.53
CA ALA A 20 3.27 12.69 6.87
C ALA A 20 3.27 12.26 8.34
N ARG A 21 2.93 13.17 9.26
CA ARG A 21 2.86 12.87 10.70
C ARG A 21 1.69 11.95 11.04
N ASN A 22 0.54 12.15 10.41
CA ASN A 22 -0.69 11.40 10.72
C ASN A 22 -0.86 10.13 9.88
N LEU A 23 -0.05 9.96 8.83
CA LEU A 23 -0.20 8.92 7.81
C LEU A 23 -0.33 7.51 8.40
N PHE A 24 0.54 7.19 9.34
CA PHE A 24 0.61 5.86 9.92
C PHE A 24 -0.63 5.55 10.76
N ASP A 25 -1.01 6.46 11.66
CA ASP A 25 -2.16 6.29 12.54
C ASP A 25 -3.47 6.17 11.74
N GLU A 26 -3.63 6.99 10.69
CA GLU A 26 -4.76 6.90 9.78
C GLU A 26 -4.79 5.54 9.06
N ASN A 27 -3.67 5.15 8.43
CA ASN A 27 -3.59 3.88 7.70
C ASN A 27 -3.88 2.67 8.61
N TYR A 28 -3.31 2.67 9.81
CA TYR A 28 -3.53 1.62 10.81
C TYR A 28 -5.00 1.54 11.25
N GLY A 29 -5.63 2.69 11.53
CA GLY A 29 -7.06 2.76 11.87
C GLY A 29 -7.97 2.25 10.76
N LEU A 30 -7.64 2.58 9.50
CA LEU A 30 -8.36 2.11 8.32
C LEU A 30 -8.19 0.60 8.12
N ALA A 31 -6.96 0.06 8.21
CA ALA A 31 -6.70 -1.37 8.12
C ALA A 31 -7.45 -2.16 9.21
N SER A 32 -7.44 -1.67 10.45
CA SER A 32 -8.18 -2.26 11.57
C SER A 32 -9.70 -2.27 11.31
N THR A 33 -10.22 -1.22 10.69
CA THR A 33 -11.63 -1.15 10.29
C THR A 33 -11.94 -2.13 9.17
N GLN A 34 -11.06 -2.27 8.18
CA GLN A 34 -11.20 -3.28 7.12
C GLN A 34 -11.18 -4.69 7.69
N GLN A 35 -10.36 -4.96 8.71
CA GLN A 35 -10.32 -6.27 9.38
C GLN A 35 -11.68 -6.60 10.02
N ARG A 36 -12.31 -5.61 10.69
CA ARG A 36 -13.65 -5.79 11.28
C ARG A 36 -14.74 -5.94 10.22
N LYS A 37 -14.63 -5.26 9.07
CA LYS A 37 -15.59 -5.39 7.97
C LYS A 37 -15.51 -6.74 7.29
N ASN A 38 -14.29 -7.28 7.13
CA ASN A 38 -14.08 -8.59 6.51
C ASN A 38 -14.37 -9.77 7.45
N LYS A 39 -15.04 -9.56 8.59
CA LYS A 39 -15.33 -10.60 9.59
C LYS A 39 -16.08 -11.82 9.03
N ASP A 40 -16.79 -11.65 7.92
CA ASP A 40 -17.65 -12.67 7.31
C ASP A 40 -16.99 -13.37 6.10
N ILE A 41 -15.74 -13.03 5.76
CA ILE A 41 -14.98 -13.64 4.64
C ILE A 41 -13.61 -14.14 5.14
N PRO A 42 -13.00 -15.15 4.49
CA PRO A 42 -11.73 -15.72 4.94
C PRO A 42 -10.49 -14.82 4.69
N GLU A 43 -10.65 -13.57 4.23
CA GLU A 43 -9.57 -12.63 4.00
C GLU A 43 -9.43 -11.56 5.10
N GLY A 44 -8.26 -11.47 5.73
CA GLY A 44 -7.93 -10.36 6.63
C GLY A 44 -8.03 -8.99 5.96
N GLY A 45 -8.33 -7.94 6.73
CA GLY A 45 -8.40 -6.57 6.27
C GLY A 45 -7.02 -5.92 6.20
N SER A 46 -6.81 -5.12 5.16
CA SER A 46 -5.57 -4.38 4.93
C SER A 46 -5.88 -3.01 4.36
N LYS A 47 -4.86 -2.14 4.33
CA LYS A 47 -4.93 -0.81 3.74
C LYS A 47 -3.53 -0.39 3.29
N GLY A 48 -3.45 0.23 2.11
CA GLY A 48 -2.25 0.89 1.63
C GLY A 48 -2.50 2.39 1.53
N VAL A 49 -1.48 3.20 1.83
CA VAL A 49 -1.52 4.65 1.59
C VAL A 49 -0.20 5.08 0.97
N ILE A 50 -0.30 5.88 -0.10
CA ILE A 50 0.80 6.48 -0.82
C ILE A 50 0.74 7.99 -0.57
N LEU A 51 1.71 8.52 0.15
CA LEU A 51 1.87 9.97 0.31
C LEU A 51 2.75 10.51 -0.82
N LEU A 52 2.20 11.34 -1.70
CA LEU A 52 2.97 11.90 -2.81
C LEU A 52 3.99 12.93 -2.31
N ASP A 53 5.18 12.91 -2.91
CA ASP A 53 6.22 13.92 -2.69
C ASP A 53 5.66 15.32 -2.97
N PRO A 54 5.99 16.36 -2.17
CA PRO A 54 5.46 17.71 -2.36
C PRO A 54 5.67 18.29 -3.76
N LYS A 55 6.68 17.83 -4.50
CA LYS A 55 7.02 18.28 -5.85
C LYS A 55 6.40 17.42 -6.96
N GLN A 56 5.73 16.32 -6.63
CA GLN A 56 5.22 15.31 -7.58
C GLN A 56 3.72 15.05 -7.39
N GLN A 57 2.95 16.11 -7.11
CA GLN A 57 1.51 16.01 -6.77
C GLN A 57 0.62 15.61 -7.97
N ASP A 58 1.14 15.76 -9.18
CA ASP A 58 0.55 15.37 -10.46
C ASP A 58 0.90 13.92 -10.88
N ARG A 59 1.82 13.27 -10.17
CA ARG A 59 2.35 11.94 -10.54
C ARG A 59 1.69 10.78 -9.79
N ALA A 60 0.39 10.87 -9.56
CA ALA A 60 -0.35 9.86 -8.79
C ALA A 60 -0.28 8.47 -9.42
N GLN A 61 -0.45 8.38 -10.74
CA GLN A 61 -0.38 7.10 -11.48
C GLN A 61 1.01 6.47 -11.38
N GLU A 62 2.08 7.24 -11.68
CA GLU A 62 3.47 6.74 -11.59
C GLU A 62 3.79 6.26 -10.17
N ALA A 63 3.31 6.95 -9.13
CA ALA A 63 3.48 6.54 -7.74
C ALA A 63 2.72 5.24 -7.41
N PHE A 64 1.51 5.07 -7.94
CA PHE A 64 0.74 3.84 -7.80
C PHE A 64 1.44 2.65 -8.45
N GLU A 65 1.90 2.81 -9.69
CA GLU A 65 2.63 1.76 -10.42
C GLU A 65 3.89 1.33 -9.66
N LYS A 66 4.69 2.29 -9.19
CA LYS A 66 5.88 2.01 -8.36
C LYS A 66 5.54 1.32 -7.03
N TYR A 67 4.42 1.68 -6.41
CA TYR A 67 3.97 1.02 -5.19
C TYR A 67 3.64 -0.44 -5.48
N ILE A 68 2.88 -0.74 -6.54
CA ILE A 68 2.56 -2.11 -6.92
C ILE A 68 3.82 -2.91 -7.27
N ASP A 69 4.73 -2.33 -8.05
CA ASP A 69 6.03 -2.94 -8.41
C ASP A 69 6.81 -3.35 -7.16
N SER A 70 6.89 -2.47 -6.16
CA SER A 70 7.57 -2.76 -4.89
C SER A 70 6.93 -3.88 -4.06
N ILE A 71 5.62 -4.09 -4.21
CA ILE A 71 4.90 -5.20 -3.56
C ILE A 71 5.12 -6.51 -4.34
N LEU A 72 5.17 -6.45 -5.67
CA LEU A 72 5.47 -7.61 -6.51
C LEU A 72 6.86 -8.17 -6.22
N ASP A 73 7.84 -7.31 -5.98
CA ASP A 73 9.19 -7.72 -5.54
C ASP A 73 9.18 -8.58 -4.26
N LEU A 74 8.17 -8.43 -3.40
CA LEU A 74 8.02 -9.23 -2.18
C LEU A 74 7.33 -10.58 -2.42
N LEU A 75 6.50 -10.67 -3.45
CA LEU A 75 5.73 -11.87 -3.77
C LEU A 75 6.51 -12.82 -4.69
N LEU A 76 7.43 -12.29 -5.50
CA LEU A 76 8.16 -13.09 -6.46
C LEU A 76 9.30 -13.87 -5.76
N PRO A 77 9.38 -15.20 -5.95
CA PRO A 77 10.48 -15.97 -5.40
C PRO A 77 11.80 -15.48 -6.00
N ALA A 78 12.85 -15.44 -5.17
CA ALA A 78 14.20 -15.00 -5.53
C ALA A 78 14.91 -15.99 -6.48
N GLN A 79 14.33 -16.24 -7.64
CA GLN A 79 14.89 -17.03 -8.74
C GLN A 79 15.43 -16.12 -9.86
N THR A 80 15.16 -14.82 -9.79
CA THR A 80 15.58 -13.84 -10.79
C THR A 80 17.07 -13.48 -10.60
N PRO A 81 17.91 -13.57 -11.66
CA PRO A 81 19.31 -13.16 -11.59
C PRO A 81 19.41 -11.65 -11.25
N GLY A 82 19.94 -11.30 -10.08
CA GLY A 82 20.11 -9.91 -9.64
C GLY A 82 19.56 -9.59 -8.24
N ILE A 83 18.73 -10.45 -7.67
CA ILE A 83 18.24 -10.31 -6.29
C ILE A 83 19.37 -10.70 -5.33
N LYS A 84 19.97 -9.70 -4.67
CA LYS A 84 21.17 -9.87 -3.83
C LYS A 84 20.93 -10.64 -2.53
N ASN A 85 19.70 -10.73 -2.05
CA ASN A 85 19.35 -11.41 -0.80
C ASN A 85 18.10 -12.27 -0.97
N LYS A 86 18.15 -13.52 -0.49
CA LYS A 86 16.99 -14.42 -0.47
C LYS A 86 15.92 -13.85 0.46
N LEU A 87 14.71 -13.60 -0.05
CA LEU A 87 13.54 -13.32 0.79
C LEU A 87 13.32 -14.53 1.73
N VAL A 88 13.29 -14.27 3.03
CA VAL A 88 13.04 -15.29 4.04
C VAL A 88 11.53 -15.42 4.20
N ASP A 89 10.96 -16.43 3.55
CA ASP A 89 9.56 -16.80 3.73
C ASP A 89 9.40 -17.65 5.00
N LEU A 90 8.67 -17.12 5.97
CA LEU A 90 8.32 -17.81 7.22
C LEU A 90 6.94 -18.47 7.17
N TYR A 91 6.12 -18.16 6.16
CA TYR A 91 4.75 -18.62 6.04
C TYR A 91 4.64 -19.88 5.19
N GLY A 92 5.49 -20.03 4.17
CA GLY A 92 5.65 -21.25 3.37
C GLY A 92 4.42 -21.60 2.53
N LYS A 93 3.54 -20.63 2.25
CA LYS A 93 2.31 -20.80 1.48
C LYS A 93 2.15 -19.62 0.53
N GLU A 94 1.55 -19.87 -0.62
CA GLU A 94 1.18 -18.82 -1.55
C GLU A 94 0.17 -17.86 -0.92
N GLU A 95 0.41 -16.56 -1.12
CA GLU A 95 -0.42 -15.49 -0.58
C GLU A 95 -1.09 -14.74 -1.72
N ILE A 96 -2.40 -14.54 -1.59
CA ILE A 96 -3.15 -13.70 -2.53
C ILE A 96 -3.45 -12.38 -1.83
N LEU A 97 -3.01 -11.28 -2.47
CA LEU A 97 -3.30 -9.92 -2.04
C LEU A 97 -4.40 -9.34 -2.93
N PHE A 98 -5.46 -8.82 -2.29
CA PHE A 98 -6.53 -8.13 -2.98
C PHE A 98 -6.39 -6.63 -2.76
N MET A 99 -5.87 -5.94 -3.78
CA MET A 99 -5.73 -4.49 -3.82
C MET A 99 -6.95 -3.87 -4.49
N GLY A 100 -7.78 -3.18 -3.72
CA GLY A 100 -8.91 -2.41 -4.25
C GLY A 100 -8.56 -0.94 -4.47
N PRO A 101 -9.34 -0.20 -5.25
CA PRO A 101 -9.25 1.25 -5.27
C PRO A 101 -9.75 1.86 -3.95
N ASP A 102 -9.22 3.03 -3.63
CA ASP A 102 -9.71 4.00 -2.65
C ASP A 102 -9.56 5.44 -3.19
N GLU A 103 -9.73 6.45 -2.34
CA GLU A 103 -9.52 7.87 -2.67
C GLU A 103 -8.28 8.11 -3.55
N ASN A 104 -8.50 8.80 -4.67
CA ASN A 104 -7.52 9.20 -5.68
C ASN A 104 -6.81 8.05 -6.43
N THR A 105 -7.39 6.83 -6.47
CA THR A 105 -6.84 5.69 -7.24
C THR A 105 -7.79 5.10 -8.29
N ALA A 106 -9.00 5.65 -8.45
CA ALA A 106 -10.02 5.17 -9.40
C ALA A 106 -10.46 6.22 -10.44
N ASP A 107 -9.68 7.28 -10.61
CA ASP A 107 -9.92 8.31 -11.64
C ASP A 107 -9.42 7.86 -13.01
#